data_AF-A0A329SWC2-F1
#
_entry.id   AF-A0A329SWC2-F1
#
_cell.length_a   1.000
_cell.length_b   1.000
_cell.length_c   1.000
_cell.angle_alpha   90.00
_cell.angle_beta   90.00
_cell.angle_gamma   90.00
#
_symmetry.space_group_name_H-M   'P 1'
#
loop_
_entity.id
_entity.type
_entity.pdbx_description
1 polymer ?
#
loop_
_entity_poly.entity_id
_entity_poly.type
_entity_poly.pdbx_seq_one_letter_code
_entity_poly.pdbx_strand_id
1 'polypeptide(L)'
;MTLRQLCAFFYADHEKGLFECKMCGRGRKQASETGNSNLIDHLGTKHAGYVEEYAEIEATAASTMVMFGFVDDVTITIYLWMRWIIQRNLPITEV
;
A
#
# COMPACT_ATOMS: atom_id res chain seq x y z
N MET A 1 3.25 -5.02 -12.11
CA MET A 1 2.79 -3.66 -11.75
C MET A 1 1.54 -3.33 -12.55
N THR A 2 0.42 -3.05 -11.90
CA THR A 2 -0.86 -2.70 -12.57
C THR A 2 -1.15 -1.20 -12.44
N LEU A 3 -1.93 -0.63 -13.37
CA LEU A 3 -2.36 0.77 -13.30
C LEU A 3 -3.11 1.08 -11.99
N ARG A 4 -3.81 0.07 -11.43
CA ARG A 4 -4.49 0.18 -10.13
C ARG A 4 -3.52 0.31 -8.96
N GLN A 5 -2.42 -0.45 -8.96
CA GLN A 5 -1.40 -0.35 -7.91
C GLN A 5 -0.72 1.03 -7.94
N LEU A 6 -0.35 1.51 -9.13
CA LEU A 6 0.24 2.85 -9.31
C LEU A 6 -0.71 3.95 -8.85
N CYS A 7 -2.00 3.87 -9.19
CA CYS A 7 -2.98 4.85 -8.71
C CYS A 7 -3.12 4.82 -7.18
N ALA A 8 -3.23 3.65 -6.56
CA ALA A 8 -3.32 3.53 -5.11
C ALA A 8 -2.06 4.07 -4.40
N PHE A 9 -0.89 3.88 -5.01
CA PHE A 9 0.37 4.38 -4.47
C PHE A 9 0.47 5.90 -4.56
N PHE A 10 0.27 6.48 -5.75
CA PHE A 10 0.51 7.91 -6.01
C PHE A 10 -0.65 8.84 -5.71
N TYR A 11 -1.86 8.32 -5.49
CA TYR A 11 -3.04 9.14 -5.23
C TYR A 11 -3.69 8.83 -3.88
N ALA A 12 -4.17 9.88 -3.22
CA ALA A 12 -5.12 9.77 -2.12
C ALA A 12 -6.54 9.80 -2.71
N ASP A 13 -7.36 8.83 -2.32
CA ASP A 13 -8.78 8.80 -2.69
C ASP A 13 -9.53 9.79 -1.78
N HIS A 14 -10.27 10.70 -2.40
CA HIS A 14 -11.24 11.55 -1.75
C HIS A 14 -12.64 11.21 -2.26
N GLU A 15 -13.65 11.77 -1.61
CA GLU A 15 -15.03 11.54 -1.96
C GLU A 15 -15.33 11.82 -3.46
N LYS A 16 -16.24 11.01 -4.03
CA LYS A 16 -16.80 11.18 -5.37
C LYS A 16 -15.79 11.02 -6.52
N GLY A 17 -14.77 10.20 -6.35
CA GLY A 17 -13.80 9.89 -7.41
C GLY A 17 -12.85 11.05 -7.70
N LEU A 18 -12.61 11.89 -6.71
CA LEU A 18 -11.57 12.91 -6.72
C LEU A 18 -10.30 12.31 -6.11
N PHE A 19 -9.20 12.34 -6.85
CA PHE A 19 -7.92 11.77 -6.45
C PHE A 19 -6.89 12.88 -6.31
N GLU A 20 -6.25 12.99 -5.16
CA GLU A 20 -5.16 13.96 -4.96
C GLU A 20 -3.81 13.30 -5.22
N CYS A 21 -3.03 13.86 -6.15
CA CYS A 21 -1.68 13.37 -6.42
C CYS A 21 -0.77 13.68 -5.23
N LYS A 22 -0.21 12.65 -4.58
CA LYS A 22 0.67 12.80 -3.42
C LYS A 22 1.99 13.51 -3.73
N MET A 23 2.44 13.51 -4.99
CA MET A 23 3.68 14.18 -5.39
C MET A 23 3.51 15.70 -5.60
N CYS A 24 2.34 16.16 -6.06
CA CYS A 24 2.14 17.58 -6.38
C CYS A 24 0.90 18.23 -5.75
N GLY A 25 0.15 17.51 -4.92
CA GLY A 25 -1.05 17.97 -4.22
C GLY A 25 -2.22 18.33 -5.13
N ARG A 26 -2.16 18.01 -6.44
CA ARG A 26 -3.22 18.37 -7.38
C ARG A 26 -4.33 17.34 -7.39
N GLY A 27 -5.55 17.79 -7.11
CA GLY A 27 -6.77 17.02 -7.29
C GLY A 27 -7.04 16.72 -8.77
N ARG A 28 -7.43 15.48 -9.06
CA ARG A 28 -7.77 14.96 -10.38
C ARG A 28 -9.03 14.12 -10.26
N LYS A 29 -10.06 14.49 -11.03
CA LYS A 29 -11.28 13.67 -11.11
C LYS A 29 -11.01 12.47 -12.00
N GLN A 30 -11.37 11.29 -11.55
CA GLN A 30 -11.38 10.10 -12.40
C GLN A 30 -12.45 10.28 -13.48
N ALA A 31 -12.05 10.16 -14.75
CA ALA A 31 -12.98 10.28 -15.86
C ALA A 31 -13.85 9.02 -15.95
N SER A 32 -15.11 9.21 -16.36
CA SER A 32 -16.05 8.11 -16.58
C SER A 32 -15.51 7.19 -17.68
N GLU A 33 -15.66 5.88 -17.49
CA GLU A 33 -15.30 4.82 -18.45
C GLU A 33 -13.80 4.68 -18.81
N THR A 34 -12.93 5.60 -18.36
CA THR A 34 -11.48 5.54 -18.61
C THR A 34 -10.71 4.71 -17.58
N GLY A 35 -11.35 4.37 -16.46
CA GLY A 35 -10.70 3.75 -15.32
C GLY A 35 -9.57 4.64 -14.78
N ASN A 36 -8.38 4.06 -14.60
CA ASN A 36 -7.21 4.72 -14.02
C ASN A 36 -6.30 5.42 -15.05
N SER A 37 -6.57 5.26 -16.34
CA SER A 37 -5.67 5.72 -17.41
C SER A 37 -5.41 7.22 -17.37
N ASN A 38 -6.41 8.04 -17.05
CA ASN A 38 -6.29 9.48 -16.96
C ASN A 38 -5.43 9.95 -15.76
N LEU A 39 -5.44 9.20 -14.65
CA LEU A 39 -4.57 9.44 -13.50
C LEU A 39 -3.13 9.04 -13.81
N ILE A 40 -2.93 8.00 -14.61
CA ILE A 40 -1.59 7.57 -15.03
C ILE A 40 -1.00 8.51 -16.09
N ASP A 41 -1.82 9.02 -17.00
CA ASP A 41 -1.40 10.05 -17.97
C ASP A 41 -0.89 11.32 -17.27
N HIS A 42 -1.53 11.73 -16.17
CA HIS A 42 -1.02 12.80 -15.34
C HIS A 42 0.41 12.52 -14.81
N LEU A 43 0.68 11.30 -14.34
CA LEU A 43 2.01 10.92 -13.88
C LEU A 43 3.01 10.96 -15.05
N GLY A 44 2.66 10.37 -16.19
CA GLY A 44 3.53 10.38 -17.37
C GLY A 44 3.86 11.78 -17.90
N THR A 45 2.95 12.75 -17.74
CA THR A 45 3.13 14.12 -18.23
C THR A 45 3.78 15.07 -17.23
N LYS A 46 3.62 14.84 -15.92
CA LYS A 46 4.08 15.76 -14.86
C LYS A 46 5.15 15.18 -13.94
N HIS A 47 5.32 13.87 -13.93
CA HIS A 47 6.21 13.14 -13.01
C HIS A 47 7.06 12.15 -13.81
N ALA A 48 8.11 12.66 -14.45
CA ALA A 48 9.07 11.82 -15.16
C ALA A 48 9.74 10.84 -14.17
N GLY A 49 9.95 9.59 -14.59
CA GLY A 49 10.59 8.58 -13.74
C GLY A 49 9.69 7.96 -12.66
N TYR A 50 8.39 8.29 -12.59
CA TYR A 50 7.50 7.75 -11.54
C TYR A 50 7.45 6.21 -11.47
N VAL A 51 7.68 5.53 -12.60
CA VAL A 51 7.72 4.06 -12.66
C VAL A 51 8.99 3.52 -12.02
N GLU A 52 10.12 4.18 -12.25
CA GLU A 52 11.43 3.82 -11.69
C GLU A 52 11.43 4.07 -10.18
N GLU A 53 10.93 5.23 -9.75
CA GLU A 53 10.75 5.56 -8.33
C GLU A 53 9.87 4.54 -7.62
N TYR A 54 8.74 4.15 -8.21
CA TYR A 54 7.88 3.11 -7.64
C TYR A 54 8.59 1.75 -7.55
N ALA A 55 9.37 1.37 -8.58
CA ALA A 55 10.11 0.12 -8.58
C ALA A 55 11.21 0.10 -7.51
N GLU A 56 11.92 1.20 -7.30
CA GLU A 56 12.93 1.34 -6.25
C GLU A 56 12.30 1.26 -4.84
N ILE A 57 11.15 1.91 -4.64
CA ILE A 57 10.44 1.87 -3.35
C ILE A 57 9.92 0.46 -3.07
N GLU A 58 9.33 -0.22 -4.05
CA GLU A 58 8.88 -1.61 -3.90
C GLU A 58 10.04 -2.55 -3.63
N ALA A 59 11.16 -2.41 -4.34
CA ALA A 59 12.37 -3.20 -4.10
C ALA A 59 12.92 -2.95 -2.69
N THR A 60 12.97 -1.69 -2.25
CA THR A 60 13.42 -1.32 -0.90
C THR A 60 12.48 -1.88 0.16
N ALA A 61 11.17 -1.77 -0.01
CA ALA A 61 10.19 -2.31 0.92
C ALA A 61 10.29 -3.83 1.04
N ALA A 62 10.45 -4.54 -0.09
CA ALA A 62 10.69 -5.97 -0.11
C ALA A 62 12.03 -6.33 0.58
N SER A 63 13.10 -5.57 0.33
CA SER A 63 14.39 -5.75 0.99
C SER A 63 14.31 -5.48 2.49
N THR A 64 13.57 -4.47 2.94
CA THR A 64 13.32 -4.18 4.35
C THR A 64 12.57 -5.32 5.02
N MET A 65 11.52 -5.86 4.39
CA MET A 65 10.81 -7.04 4.90
C MET A 65 11.73 -8.27 4.99
N VAL A 66 12.58 -8.50 3.99
CA VAL A 66 13.56 -9.60 4.01
C VAL A 66 14.64 -9.36 5.08
N MET A 67 15.03 -8.11 5.31
CA MET A 67 16.03 -7.71 6.32
C MET A 67 15.56 -7.99 7.75
N PHE A 68 14.25 -7.90 8.02
CA PHE A 68 13.68 -8.27 9.31
C PHE A 68 13.63 -9.78 9.56
N GLY A 69 14.06 -10.59 8.57
CA GLY A 69 14.01 -12.05 8.64
C GLY A 69 12.60 -12.58 8.45
N PHE A 70 12.49 -13.83 8.04
CA PHE A 70 11.21 -14.53 8.11
C PHE A 70 10.91 -14.83 9.57
N VAL A 71 9.69 -14.50 10.01
CA VAL A 71 9.18 -14.92 11.32
C VAL A 71 9.12 -16.44 11.31
N ASP A 72 9.84 -17.09 12.23
CA ASP A 72 9.81 -18.54 12.36
C ASP A 72 8.44 -19.03 12.85
N ASP A 73 8.16 -20.32 12.62
CA ASP A 73 6.86 -20.93 12.94
C ASP A 73 6.48 -20.80 14.42
N VAL A 74 7.45 -20.74 15.34
CA VAL A 74 7.19 -20.58 16.77
C VAL A 74 6.74 -19.15 17.04
N THR A 75 7.47 -18.15 16.53
CA THR A 75 7.13 -16.74 16.72
C THR A 75 5.76 -16.39 16.14
N ILE A 76 5.41 -16.88 14.94
CA ILE A 76 4.08 -16.64 14.35
C ILE A 76 2.99 -17.34 15.16
N THR A 77 3.24 -18.55 15.66
CA THR A 77 2.30 -19.29 16.49
C THR A 77 2.00 -18.54 17.79
N ILE A 78 3.03 -18.03 18.48
CA ILE A 78 2.87 -17.23 19.70
C ILE A 78 2.05 -15.97 19.41
N TYR A 79 2.36 -15.24 18.33
CA TYR A 79 1.60 -14.05 17.93
C TYR A 79 0.13 -14.36 17.67
N LEU A 80 -0.17 -15.45 16.95
CA LEU A 80 -1.55 -15.85 16.65
C LEU A 80 -2.31 -16.24 17.92
N TRP A 81 -1.68 -16.93 18.87
CA TRP A 81 -2.27 -17.25 20.17
C TRP A 81 -2.55 -16.00 21.00
N MET A 82 -1.60 -15.06 21.09
CA MET A 82 -1.81 -13.78 21.78
C MET A 82 -2.96 -13.00 21.14
N ARG A 83 -3.00 -12.92 19.81
CA ARG A 83 -4.08 -12.24 19.08
C ARG A 83 -5.45 -12.89 19.37
N TRP A 84 -5.51 -14.22 19.42
CA TRP A 84 -6.74 -14.96 19.72
C TRP A 84 -7.23 -14.70 21.15
N ILE A 85 -6.33 -14.74 22.14
CA ILE A 85 -6.65 -14.42 23.55
C ILE A 85 -7.25 -13.02 23.66
N ILE A 86 -6.60 -12.02 23.06
CA ILE A 86 -7.04 -10.62 23.09
C ILE A 86 -8.41 -10.47 22.41
N GLN A 87 -8.57 -11.03 21.21
CA GLN A 87 -9.84 -10.94 20.45
C GLN A 87 -11.01 -11.59 21.19
N ARG A 88 -10.76 -12.61 22.00
CA ARG A 88 -11.76 -13.34 22.77
C ARG A 88 -11.85 -12.87 24.23
N ASN A 89 -11.05 -11.88 24.62
CA ASN A 89 -10.93 -11.36 25.97
C ASN A 89 -10.72 -12.46 27.02
N LEU A 90 -9.85 -13.42 26.72
CA LEU A 90 -9.55 -14.54 27.61
C LEU A 90 -8.49 -14.15 28.64
N PRO A 91 -8.55 -14.70 29.85
CA PRO A 91 -7.53 -14.45 30.86
C PRO A 91 -6.20 -15.11 30.45
N ILE A 92 -5.09 -14.37 30.60
CA ILE A 92 -3.75 -14.93 30.48
C ILE A 92 -3.40 -15.53 31.84
N THR A 93 -3.61 -16.83 31.98
CA THR A 93 -3.29 -17.59 33.19
C THR A 93 -2.42 -18.78 32.83
N GLU A 94 -1.45 -19.10 33.68
CA GLU A 94 -0.76 -20.38 33.65
C GLU A 94 -1.76 -21.50 33.99
N VAL A 95 -1.70 -22.63 33.27
CA VAL A 95 -2.54 -23.82 33.53
C VAL A 95 -1.83 -24.71 34.52
#